data_AF-A0A1Y1KRQ3-F1
#
_entry.id   AF-A0A1Y1KRQ3-F1
#
_cell.length_a   1.000
_cell.length_b   1.000
_cell.length_c   1.000
_cell.angle_alpha   90.00
_cell.angle_beta   90.00
_cell.angle_gamma   90.00
#
_symmetry.space_group_name_H-M   'P 1'
#
loop_
_entity.id
_entity.type
_entity.pdbx_description
1 polymer ?
#
loop_
_entity_poly.entity_id
_entity_poly.type
_entity_poly.pdbx_seq_one_letter_code
_entity_poly.pdbx_strand_id
1 'polypeptide(L)'
;RRIKLPTIEFKKFNGDIRNWLSFWSQFRKIHEDNVLTNEDKFQYLIQAMSSGTRASELLNSFPPTGDNYTEAIESLKDRFGRKDLLVEVYVRELLKIILNKALSPNKKLGLSSLYDR
;
A
#
# COMPACT_ATOMS: atom_id res chain seq x y z
N ARG A 1 30.94 13.57 7.24
CA ARG A 1 30.06 13.99 6.11
C ARG A 1 28.64 13.53 6.41
N ARG A 2 27.65 14.43 6.53
CA ARG A 2 26.23 14.04 6.61
C ARG A 2 25.74 13.74 5.20
N ILE A 3 25.39 12.50 4.92
CA ILE A 3 24.77 12.10 3.67
C ILE A 3 23.35 12.67 3.69
N LYS A 4 23.03 13.64 2.81
CA LYS A 4 21.65 14.06 2.58
C LYS A 4 20.98 12.98 1.75
N LEU A 5 20.17 12.16 2.39
CA LEU A 5 19.30 11.20 1.69
C LEU A 5 18.15 11.96 1.02
N PRO A 6 17.65 11.48 -0.14
CA PRO A 6 16.45 12.04 -0.74
C PRO A 6 15.27 11.93 0.22
N THR A 7 14.41 12.94 0.19
CA THR A 7 13.16 12.93 0.95
C THR A 7 12.29 11.78 0.45
N ILE A 8 11.87 10.90 1.36
CA ILE A 8 10.99 9.78 1.03
C ILE A 8 9.58 10.35 0.88
N GLU A 9 9.04 10.28 -0.33
CA GLU A 9 7.62 10.59 -0.58
C GLU A 9 6.73 9.43 -0.12
N PHE A 10 5.58 9.76 0.47
CA PHE A 10 4.60 8.75 0.82
C PHE A 10 4.07 8.07 -0.42
N LYS A 11 4.18 6.73 -0.47
CA LYS A 11 3.42 5.97 -1.46
C LYS A 11 1.94 6.25 -1.28
N LYS A 12 1.31 6.69 -2.37
CA LYS A 12 -0.14 6.86 -2.42
C LYS A 12 -0.81 5.49 -2.45
N PHE A 13 -1.88 5.34 -1.69
CA PHE A 13 -2.70 4.14 -1.65
C PHE A 13 -4.04 4.38 -2.32
N ASN A 14 -4.39 3.51 -3.25
CA ASN A 14 -5.61 3.61 -4.07
C ASN A 14 -6.71 2.60 -3.66
N GLY A 15 -6.51 1.83 -2.59
CA GLY A 15 -7.45 0.77 -2.21
C GLY A 15 -7.28 -0.53 -2.99
N ASP A 16 -6.15 -0.74 -3.66
CA ASP A 16 -5.78 -2.05 -4.19
C ASP A 16 -5.12 -2.90 -3.10
N ILE A 17 -5.78 -3.97 -2.70
CA ILE A 17 -5.32 -4.89 -1.66
C ILE A 17 -3.91 -5.46 -1.94
N ARG A 18 -3.52 -5.60 -3.21
CA ARG A 18 -2.18 -6.07 -3.59
C ARG A 18 -1.07 -5.13 -3.11
N ASN A 19 -1.38 -3.84 -3.02
CA ASN A 19 -0.47 -2.79 -2.59
C ASN A 19 -0.54 -2.52 -1.08
N TRP A 20 -1.47 -3.14 -0.36
CA TRP A 20 -1.71 -2.87 1.06
C TRP A 20 -0.45 -3.06 1.91
N LEU A 21 0.25 -4.19 1.79
CA LEU A 21 1.44 -4.45 2.60
C LEU A 21 2.55 -3.42 2.35
N SER A 22 2.74 -2.99 1.09
CA SER A 22 3.72 -1.95 0.76
C SER A 22 3.33 -0.58 1.30
N PHE A 23 2.04 -0.26 1.33
CA PHE A 23 1.53 0.98 1.92
C PHE A 23 1.67 0.93 3.46
N TRP A 24 1.10 -0.10 4.09
CA TRP A 24 1.05 -0.23 5.54
C TRP A 24 2.45 -0.27 6.16
N SER A 25 3.41 -0.97 5.57
CA SER A 25 4.80 -1.00 6.06
C SER A 25 5.46 0.38 6.15
N GLN A 26 5.07 1.33 5.31
CA GLN A 26 5.56 2.71 5.38
C GLN A 26 4.73 3.55 6.33
N PHE A 27 3.40 3.47 6.22
CA PHE A 27 2.48 4.29 7.02
C PHE A 27 2.48 3.91 8.51
N ARG A 28 2.77 2.65 8.84
CA ARG A 28 2.86 2.13 10.21
C ARG A 28 3.77 2.96 11.10
N LYS A 29 4.86 3.52 10.55
CA LYS A 29 5.78 4.38 11.30
C LYS A 29 5.09 5.66 11.81
N ILE A 30 4.22 6.27 11.01
CA ILE A 30 3.40 7.40 11.44
C ILE A 30 2.36 6.97 12.47
N HIS A 31 1.69 5.84 12.20
CA HIS A 31 0.63 5.33 13.08
C HIS A 31 1.16 5.05 14.50
N GLU A 32 2.35 4.43 14.59
CA GLU A 32 3.01 4.07 15.85
C GLU A 32 3.82 5.21 16.47
N ASP A 33 3.96 6.35 15.79
CA ASP A 33 4.65 7.53 16.33
C ASP A 33 3.86 8.10 17.52
N ASN A 34 4.51 8.25 18.67
CA ASN A 34 3.89 8.74 19.90
C ASN A 34 4.00 10.26 20.08
N VAL A 35 4.74 10.95 19.22
CA VAL A 35 4.90 12.41 19.21
C VAL A 35 3.79 13.06 18.38
N LEU A 36 3.40 12.42 17.28
CA LEU A 36 2.33 12.92 16.41
C LEU A 36 0.95 12.78 17.06
N THR A 37 0.16 13.86 16.98
CA THR A 37 -1.23 13.84 17.40
C THR A 37 -2.07 13.00 16.43
N ASN A 38 -3.24 12.53 16.88
CA ASN A 38 -4.16 11.83 15.98
C ASN A 38 -4.63 12.72 14.82
N GLU A 39 -4.78 14.02 15.05
CA GLU A 39 -5.10 15.00 14.01
C GLU A 39 -4.04 14.99 12.92
N ASP A 40 -2.76 15.14 13.29
CA ASP A 40 -1.64 15.11 12.35
C ASP A 40 -1.56 13.78 11.60
N LYS A 41 -1.71 12.66 12.32
CA LYS A 41 -1.73 11.32 11.73
C LYS A 41 -2.86 11.18 10.71
N PHE A 42 -4.03 11.76 10.97
CA PHE A 42 -5.13 11.72 10.03
C PHE A 42 -4.85 12.56 8.79
N GLN A 43 -4.29 13.76 8.94
CA GLN A 43 -3.89 14.57 7.79
C GLN A 43 -2.85 13.84 6.92
N TYR A 44 -1.87 13.17 7.53
CA TYR A 44 -0.94 12.30 6.80
C TYR A 44 -1.64 11.12 6.13
N LEU A 45 -2.62 10.50 6.79
CA LEU A 45 -3.39 9.37 6.25
C LEU A 45 -4.16 9.79 4.99
N ILE A 46 -4.87 10.93 5.04
CA ILE A 46 -5.60 11.50 3.91
C ILE A 46 -4.65 11.81 2.76
N GLN A 47 -3.53 12.45 3.06
CA GLN A 47 -2.49 12.73 2.06
C GLN A 47 -1.89 11.46 1.48
N ALA A 48 -1.82 10.36 2.23
CA ALA A 48 -1.30 9.11 1.73
C ALA A 48 -2.30 8.36 0.83
N MET A 49 -3.53 8.86 0.65
CA MET A 49 -4.50 8.28 -0.28
C MET A 49 -4.40 8.92 -1.67
N SER A 50 -4.67 8.12 -2.70
CA SER A 50 -4.93 8.61 -4.04
C SER A 50 -6.36 9.18 -4.11
N SER A 51 -6.50 10.43 -4.53
CA SER A 51 -7.80 11.09 -4.68
C SER A 51 -8.72 10.32 -5.65
N GLY A 52 -10.02 10.24 -5.33
CA GLY A 52 -11.03 9.59 -6.17
C GLY A 52 -10.94 8.06 -6.20
N THR A 53 -10.31 7.46 -5.19
CA THR A 53 -10.17 6.00 -5.09
C THR A 53 -10.95 5.43 -3.92
N ARG A 54 -11.18 4.12 -3.93
CA ARG A 54 -11.90 3.39 -2.86
C ARG A 54 -11.31 3.59 -1.47
N ALA A 55 -10.00 3.86 -1.38
CA ALA A 55 -9.36 4.17 -0.11
C ALA A 55 -9.64 5.61 0.34
N SER A 56 -9.55 6.60 -0.56
CA SER A 56 -9.91 7.98 -0.22
C SER A 56 -11.40 8.13 0.11
N GLU A 57 -12.28 7.43 -0.61
CA GLU A 57 -13.72 7.45 -0.35
C GLU A 57 -14.07 6.91 1.05
N LEU A 58 -13.36 5.86 1.49
CA LEU A 58 -13.52 5.33 2.85
C LEU A 58 -13.09 6.36 3.90
N LEU A 59 -11.99 7.07 3.69
CA LEU A 59 -11.59 8.09 4.66
C LEU A 59 -12.54 9.29 4.66
N ASN A 60 -13.09 9.65 3.50
CA ASN A 60 -14.03 10.77 3.38
C ASN A 60 -15.36 10.52 4.11
N SER A 61 -15.68 9.29 4.54
CA SER A 61 -16.85 9.04 5.40
C SER A 61 -16.64 9.46 6.85
N PHE A 62 -15.41 9.84 7.23
CA PHE A 62 -15.05 10.30 8.56
C PHE A 62 -14.68 11.78 8.51
N PRO A 63 -15.23 12.62 9.41
CA PRO A 63 -14.73 13.98 9.57
C PRO A 63 -13.23 13.94 9.92
N PRO A 64 -12.37 14.70 9.20
CA PRO A 64 -10.91 14.66 9.36
C PRO A 64 -10.51 15.37 10.65
N THR A 65 -10.69 14.66 11.77
CA THR A 65 -10.48 15.15 13.13
C THR A 65 -9.79 14.06 13.94
N GLY A 66 -8.96 14.42 14.91
CA GLY A 66 -8.18 13.49 15.71
C GLY A 66 -9.01 12.41 16.43
N ASP A 67 -10.24 12.73 16.80
CA ASP A 67 -11.17 11.79 17.46
C ASP A 67 -11.55 10.63 16.52
N ASN A 68 -11.70 10.90 15.22
CA ASN A 68 -12.10 9.91 14.22
C ASN A 68 -10.94 9.15 13.60
N TYR A 69 -9.69 9.54 13.88
CA TYR A 69 -8.50 8.90 13.30
C TYR A 69 -8.49 7.38 13.54
N THR A 70 -8.75 6.97 14.77
CA THR A 70 -8.71 5.55 15.17
C THR A 70 -9.73 4.74 14.39
N GLU A 71 -10.97 5.22 14.28
CA GLU A 71 -12.02 4.54 13.53
C GLU A 71 -11.72 4.49 12.02
N ALA A 72 -11.19 5.59 11.47
CA ALA A 72 -10.82 5.67 10.07
C ALA A 72 -9.69 4.68 9.71
N ILE A 73 -8.65 4.58 10.55
CA ILE A 73 -7.52 3.68 10.28
C ILE A 73 -7.89 2.21 10.49
N GLU A 74 -8.70 1.89 11.50
CA GLU A 74 -9.20 0.53 11.68
C GLU A 74 -10.14 0.13 10.54
N SER A 75 -11.03 1.01 10.09
CA SER A 75 -11.86 0.76 8.90
C SER A 75 -11.04 0.49 7.64
N LEU A 76 -9.90 1.18 7.49
CA LEU A 76 -8.98 0.94 6.39
C LEU A 76 -8.29 -0.44 6.51
N LYS A 77 -7.85 -0.82 7.70
CA LYS A 77 -7.27 -2.15 8.00
C LYS A 77 -8.28 -3.27 7.80
N ASP A 78 -9.51 -3.09 8.21
CA ASP A 78 -10.57 -4.10 8.07
C ASP A 78 -10.97 -4.31 6.61
N ARG A 79 -10.91 -3.25 5.79
CA ARG A 79 -11.26 -3.34 4.37
C ARG A 79 -10.14 -3.88 3.50
N PHE A 80 -8.89 -3.47 3.77
CA PHE A 80 -7.76 -3.73 2.88
C PHE A 80 -6.64 -4.56 3.51
N GLY A 81 -6.61 -4.68 4.84
CA GLY A 81 -5.56 -5.35 5.61
C GLY A 81 -5.90 -6.74 6.17
N ARG A 82 -7.05 -7.28 5.77
CA ARG A 82 -7.51 -8.64 6.06
C ARG A 82 -6.48 -9.69 5.64
N LYS A 83 -5.84 -10.34 6.61
CA LYS A 83 -4.75 -11.31 6.37
C LYS A 83 -5.20 -12.51 5.53
N ASP A 84 -6.40 -13.01 5.78
CA ASP A 84 -7.05 -14.08 5.01
C ASP A 84 -7.15 -13.74 3.52
N LEU A 85 -7.69 -12.56 3.21
CA LEU A 85 -7.83 -12.09 1.83
C LEU A 85 -6.48 -11.81 1.16
N LEU A 86 -5.53 -11.24 1.91
CA LEU A 86 -4.18 -10.97 1.40
C LEU A 86 -3.48 -12.26 0.98
N VAL A 87 -3.53 -13.31 1.81
CA VAL A 87 -2.93 -14.62 1.47
C VAL A 87 -3.55 -15.17 0.19
N GLU A 88 -4.88 -15.17 0.08
CA GLU A 88 -5.59 -15.65 -1.11
C GLU A 88 -5.17 -14.90 -2.38
N VAL A 89 -5.13 -13.56 -2.31
CA VAL A 89 -4.72 -12.71 -3.44
C VAL A 89 -3.28 -12.99 -3.85
N TYR A 90 -2.34 -13.04 -2.91
CA TYR A 90 -0.93 -13.27 -3.23
C TYR A 90 -0.68 -14.68 -3.78
N VAL A 91 -1.35 -15.71 -3.23
CA VAL A 91 -1.28 -17.07 -3.77
C VAL A 91 -1.81 -17.12 -5.20
N ARG A 92 -2.94 -16.47 -5.49
CA ARG A 92 -3.47 -16.39 -6.86
C ARG A 92 -2.52 -15.70 -7.84
N GLU A 93 -1.89 -14.60 -7.43
CA GLU A 93 -0.90 -13.91 -8.26
C GLU A 93 0.33 -14.78 -8.52
N LEU A 94 0.83 -15.50 -7.50
CA LEU A 94 1.93 -16.46 -7.67
C LEU A 94 1.55 -17.58 -8.65
N LEU A 95 0.38 -18.19 -8.48
CA LEU A 95 -0.12 -19.23 -9.38
C LEU A 95 -0.27 -18.71 -10.82
N LYS A 96 -0.77 -17.49 -10.99
CA LYS A 96 -0.90 -16.84 -12.30
C LYS A 96 0.46 -16.65 -12.98
N ILE A 97 1.51 -16.26 -12.23
CA ILE A 97 2.87 -16.15 -12.76
C ILE A 97 3.39 -17.52 -13.22
N ILE A 98 3.21 -18.55 -12.41
CA ILE A 98 3.63 -19.93 -12.73
C ILE A 98 2.90 -20.42 -13.98
N LEU A 99 1.58 -20.25 -14.03
CA LEU A 99 0.76 -20.68 -15.15
C LEU A 99 1.13 -19.93 -16.44
N ASN A 100 1.31 -18.61 -16.38
CA ASN A 100 1.74 -17.83 -17.53
C ASN A 100 3.09 -18.29 -18.09
N LYS A 101 4.02 -18.72 -17.23
CA LYS A 101 5.31 -19.29 -17.64
C LYS A 101 5.14 -20.67 -18.28
N ALA A 102 4.32 -21.54 -17.69
CA ALA A 102 4.06 -22.88 -18.20
C ALA A 102 3.29 -22.87 -19.54
N LEU A 103 2.34 -21.94 -19.70
CA LEU A 103 1.52 -21.79 -20.90
C LEU A 103 2.15 -20.89 -21.98
N SER A 104 3.31 -20.27 -21.71
CA SER A 104 4.08 -19.53 -22.71
C SER A 104 5.37 -20.27 -23.13
N PRO A 105 5.29 -21.48 -23.72
CA PRO A 105 6.48 -22.24 -24.13
C PRO A 105 7.29 -21.56 -25.26
N ASN A 106 6.77 -20.50 -25.88
CA ASN A 106 7.34 -19.90 -27.10
C ASN A 106 7.77 -18.41 -27.01
N LYS A 107 7.82 -17.79 -25.82
CA LYS A 107 8.59 -16.54 -25.71
C LYS A 107 10.05 -16.92 -25.53
N LYS A 108 10.77 -17.08 -26.64
CA LYS A 108 12.25 -17.05 -26.64
C LYS A 108 12.67 -15.76 -25.93
N LEU A 109 12.95 -15.86 -24.63
CA LEU A 109 13.69 -14.83 -23.91
C LEU A 109 15.06 -14.80 -24.58
N GLY A 110 15.26 -13.83 -25.47
CA GLY A 110 16.57 -13.60 -26.05
C GLY A 110 17.55 -13.39 -24.90
N LEU A 111 18.62 -14.16 -24.86
CA LEU A 111 19.65 -14.09 -23.81
C LEU A 111 20.17 -12.65 -23.60
N SER A 112 20.04 -11.79 -24.61
CA SER A 112 20.29 -10.35 -24.54
C SER A 112 19.48 -9.61 -23.46
N SER A 113 18.24 -10.02 -23.17
CA SER A 113 17.40 -9.34 -22.18
C SER A 113 17.81 -9.61 -20.72
N LEU A 114 18.81 -10.46 -20.48
CA LEU A 114 19.32 -10.80 -19.15
C LEU A 114 20.56 -9.97 -18.76
N TYR A 115 21.22 -9.33 -19.73
CA TYR A 115 22.47 -8.59 -19.50
C TYR A 115 22.30 -7.07 -19.47
N ASP A 116 21.21 -6.54 -20.04
CA ASP A 116 20.99 -5.09 -20.06
C ASP A 116 20.33 -4.60 -18.75
N ARG A 117 21.17 -4.13 -17.83
CA ARG A 117 20.85 -3.08 -16.85
C ARG A 117 22.01 -2.12 -16.68
#